data_AF-A0A7Y7DUN3-F1
#
_entry.id   AF-A0A7Y7DUN3-F1
#
_cell.length_a   1.000
_cell.length_b   1.000
_cell.length_c   1.000
_cell.angle_alpha   90.00
_cell.angle_beta   90.00
_cell.angle_gamma   90.00
#
_symmetry.space_group_name_H-M   'P 1'
#
loop_
_entity.id
_entity.type
_entity.pdbx_description
1 polymer ?
#
loop_
_entity_poly.entity_id
_entity_poly.type
_entity_poly.pdbx_seq_one_letter_code
_entity_poly.pdbx_strand_id
1 'polypeptide(L)'
;MEERMAYNEQNTNRIYRRLENATKQGSPIEYEIRIDSYVSVHRTTDLELFDWHESDLDEDSEKITFLLYRGKSQHSDRFELIGTPTTSLFGLQTENERIKTSIAAFRKEQEEQERERKLLKLRRKVKKLKRIVHTQDSLITELQTKQSFDFKELVPLLQSIRPATGMESSPNEATLAGIPVSTIIPEFEKAEKQYGRERIVESMMIMLDILPSKSLIKKVKELIKNHG
;
A
#
# COMPACT_ATOMS: atom_id res chain seq x y z
N MET A 1 -59.45 3.90 -2.92
CA MET A 1 -58.19 4.68 -2.80
C MET A 1 -57.02 3.71 -2.93
N GLU A 2 -55.95 4.07 -3.63
CA GLU A 2 -54.74 3.21 -3.75
C GLU A 2 -53.55 3.88 -3.05
N GLU A 3 -52.92 3.18 -2.12
CA GLU A 3 -51.74 3.65 -1.37
C GLU A 3 -50.61 2.61 -1.47
N ARG A 4 -49.43 3.07 -1.88
CA ARG A 4 -48.21 2.23 -1.98
C ARG A 4 -47.25 2.61 -0.87
N MET A 5 -46.78 1.64 -0.10
CA MET A 5 -45.87 1.86 1.02
C MET A 5 -44.79 0.77 1.07
N ALA A 6 -43.71 1.02 1.81
CA ALA A 6 -42.72 0.00 2.10
C ALA A 6 -43.30 -1.04 3.06
N TYR A 7 -43.01 -2.32 2.84
CA TYR A 7 -43.32 -3.35 3.83
C TYR A 7 -42.46 -3.18 5.08
N ASN A 8 -43.12 -2.93 6.20
CA ASN A 8 -42.53 -2.91 7.54
C ASN A 8 -43.65 -3.05 8.56
N GLU A 9 -43.28 -3.45 9.76
CA GLU A 9 -44.20 -3.69 10.87
C GLU A 9 -45.07 -2.45 11.17
N GLN A 10 -44.52 -1.24 11.05
CA GLN A 10 -45.24 0.01 11.32
C GLN A 10 -46.42 0.21 10.35
N ASN A 11 -46.21 -0.05 9.06
CA ASN A 11 -47.23 0.11 8.02
C ASN A 11 -48.28 -1.00 8.11
N THR A 12 -47.86 -2.24 8.36
CA THR A 12 -48.76 -3.37 8.61
C THR A 12 -49.64 -3.10 9.84
N ASN A 13 -49.04 -2.68 10.96
CA ASN A 13 -49.75 -2.28 12.18
C ASN A 13 -50.70 -1.09 11.96
N ARG A 14 -50.36 -0.14 11.09
CA ARG A 14 -51.25 0.98 10.74
C ARG A 14 -52.53 0.48 10.07
N ILE A 15 -52.43 -0.51 9.17
CA ILE A 15 -53.58 -1.14 8.52
C ILE A 15 -54.40 -1.94 9.54
N TYR A 16 -53.75 -2.76 10.36
CA TYR A 16 -54.41 -3.53 11.42
C TYR A 16 -55.21 -2.65 12.38
N ARG A 17 -54.59 -1.58 12.92
CA ARG A 17 -55.25 -0.62 13.81
C ARG A 17 -56.47 0.04 13.18
N ARG A 18 -56.46 0.27 11.86
CA ARG A 18 -57.61 0.81 11.14
C ARG A 18 -58.79 -0.17 11.16
N LEU A 19 -58.53 -1.46 10.94
CA LEU A 19 -59.54 -2.52 11.02
C LEU A 19 -60.05 -2.68 12.45
N GLU A 20 -59.15 -2.74 13.43
CA GLU A 20 -59.46 -2.88 14.85
C GLU A 20 -60.36 -1.73 15.34
N ASN A 21 -60.03 -0.48 14.98
CA ASN A 21 -60.83 0.68 15.34
C ASN A 21 -62.23 0.64 14.70
N ALA A 22 -62.34 0.18 13.45
CA ALA A 22 -63.62 0.07 12.77
C ALA A 22 -64.53 -0.97 13.44
N THR A 23 -63.96 -2.10 13.86
CA THR A 23 -64.66 -3.12 14.67
C THR A 23 -65.11 -2.55 16.02
N LYS A 24 -64.24 -1.81 16.73
CA LYS A 24 -64.60 -1.14 18.00
C LYS A 24 -65.71 -0.09 17.85
N GLN A 25 -65.82 0.54 16.68
CA GLN A 25 -66.87 1.52 16.35
C GLN A 25 -68.17 0.86 15.87
N GLY A 26 -68.27 -0.48 15.90
CA GLY A 26 -69.45 -1.22 15.45
C GLY A 26 -69.64 -1.25 13.93
N SER A 27 -68.58 -0.92 13.18
CA SER A 27 -68.58 -0.84 11.71
C SER A 27 -67.43 -1.67 11.13
N PRO A 28 -67.41 -3.00 11.34
CA PRO A 28 -66.31 -3.85 10.92
C PRO A 28 -66.09 -3.74 9.41
N ILE A 29 -64.82 -3.61 9.02
CA ILE A 29 -64.39 -3.53 7.62
C ILE A 29 -63.98 -4.92 7.19
N GLU A 30 -64.59 -5.42 6.12
CA GLU A 30 -64.17 -6.64 5.48
C GLU A 30 -62.82 -6.39 4.78
N TYR A 31 -61.88 -7.32 4.91
CA TYR A 31 -60.57 -7.22 4.30
C TYR A 31 -60.16 -8.53 3.64
N GLU A 32 -59.27 -8.44 2.66
CA GLU A 32 -58.64 -9.56 1.98
C GLU A 32 -57.14 -9.28 1.83
N ILE A 33 -56.30 -10.29 2.02
CA ILE A 33 -54.84 -10.15 1.92
C ILE A 33 -54.34 -11.03 0.77
N ARG A 34 -53.55 -10.43 -0.12
CA ARG A 34 -52.94 -11.11 -1.25
C ARG A 34 -51.42 -10.98 -1.24
N ILE A 35 -50.71 -12.03 -1.62
CA ILE A 35 -49.26 -12.05 -1.79
C ILE A 35 -48.99 -12.35 -3.27
N ASP A 36 -48.33 -11.44 -3.98
CA ASP A 36 -47.97 -11.57 -5.41
C ASP A 36 -49.10 -11.97 -6.37
N SER A 37 -50.36 -11.71 -5.98
CA SER A 37 -51.63 -12.04 -6.66
C SER A 37 -52.35 -13.30 -6.15
N TYR A 38 -51.73 -14.10 -5.29
CA TYR A 38 -52.39 -15.20 -4.57
C TYR A 38 -53.15 -14.69 -3.36
N VAL A 39 -54.31 -15.26 -3.07
CA VAL A 39 -55.11 -14.90 -1.90
C VAL A 39 -54.59 -15.73 -0.72
N SER A 40 -53.98 -15.05 0.25
CA SER A 40 -53.52 -15.65 1.50
C SER A 40 -54.64 -15.65 2.54
N VAL A 41 -55.32 -14.51 2.69
CA VAL A 41 -56.49 -14.39 3.58
C VAL A 41 -57.69 -13.99 2.74
N HIS A 42 -58.68 -14.87 2.66
CA HIS A 42 -59.96 -14.61 1.99
C HIS A 42 -60.73 -13.49 2.69
N ARG A 43 -61.62 -12.83 1.94
CA ARG A 43 -62.48 -11.74 2.43
C ARG A 43 -63.16 -12.10 3.75
N THR A 44 -62.77 -11.42 4.83
CA THR A 44 -63.23 -11.69 6.20
C THR A 44 -63.29 -10.40 7.02
N THR A 45 -63.99 -10.43 8.15
CA THR A 45 -63.95 -9.39 9.20
C THR A 45 -63.18 -9.84 10.44
N ASP A 46 -62.76 -11.10 10.48
CA ASP A 46 -62.10 -11.70 11.63
C ASP A 46 -60.63 -11.28 11.70
N LEU A 47 -60.27 -10.49 12.72
CA LEU A 47 -58.93 -9.96 12.91
C LEU A 47 -57.91 -11.00 13.36
N GLU A 48 -58.34 -12.14 13.88
CA GLU A 48 -57.42 -13.22 14.29
C GLU A 48 -56.70 -13.84 13.08
N LEU A 49 -57.32 -13.72 11.90
CA LEU A 49 -56.76 -14.19 10.64
C LEU A 49 -55.83 -13.16 10.00
N PHE A 50 -55.66 -11.97 10.58
CA PHE A 50 -54.88 -10.91 9.96
C PHE A 50 -53.43 -11.34 9.81
N ASP A 51 -52.80 -11.91 10.84
CA ASP A 51 -51.38 -12.27 10.85
C ASP A 51 -51.04 -13.54 10.04
N TRP A 52 -52.04 -14.27 9.54
CA TRP A 52 -51.82 -15.49 8.75
C TRP A 52 -51.01 -15.24 7.48
N HIS A 53 -51.09 -14.03 6.92
CA HIS A 53 -50.30 -13.64 5.77
C HIS A 53 -48.79 -13.76 6.00
N GLU A 54 -48.30 -13.66 7.24
CA GLU A 54 -46.88 -13.82 7.53
C GLU A 54 -46.39 -15.25 7.28
N SER A 55 -47.26 -16.24 7.42
CA SER A 55 -46.92 -17.66 7.20
C SER A 55 -46.89 -18.03 5.71
N ASP A 56 -47.58 -17.26 4.87
CA ASP A 56 -47.65 -17.47 3.42
C ASP A 56 -46.63 -16.63 2.64
N LEU A 57 -45.81 -15.85 3.35
CA LEU A 57 -44.71 -15.12 2.74
C LEU A 57 -43.54 -16.06 2.46
N ASP A 58 -42.97 -15.96 1.27
CA ASP A 58 -41.80 -16.71 0.85
C ASP A 58 -40.62 -15.78 0.53
N GLU A 59 -39.42 -16.36 0.35
CA GLU A 59 -38.20 -15.61 -0.01
C GLU A 59 -38.36 -14.82 -1.32
N ASP A 60 -39.18 -15.35 -2.23
CA ASP A 60 -39.47 -14.79 -3.55
C ASP A 60 -40.63 -13.78 -3.53
N SER A 61 -41.27 -13.55 -2.37
CA SER A 61 -42.42 -12.66 -2.32
C SER A 61 -42.03 -11.20 -2.54
N GLU A 62 -42.67 -10.55 -3.51
CA GLU A 62 -42.33 -9.18 -3.92
C GLU A 62 -43.24 -8.13 -3.27
N LYS A 63 -44.55 -8.43 -3.19
CA LYS A 63 -45.56 -7.50 -2.68
C LYS A 63 -46.70 -8.18 -1.94
N ILE A 64 -47.23 -7.45 -0.96
CA ILE A 64 -48.45 -7.79 -0.23
C ILE A 64 -49.49 -6.72 -0.54
N THR A 65 -50.71 -7.15 -0.85
CA THR A 65 -51.84 -6.26 -1.10
C THR A 65 -52.92 -6.50 -0.06
N PHE A 66 -53.26 -5.47 0.69
CA PHE A 66 -54.42 -5.45 1.58
C PHE A 66 -55.57 -4.73 0.87
N LEU A 67 -56.71 -5.41 0.73
CA LEU A 67 -57.92 -4.88 0.12
C LEU A 67 -58.95 -4.68 1.23
N LEU A 68 -59.37 -3.44 1.48
CA LEU A 68 -60.34 -3.08 2.51
C LEU A 68 -61.66 -2.70 1.84
N TYR A 69 -62.71 -3.49 2.07
CA TYR A 69 -64.02 -3.32 1.44
C TYR A 69 -64.96 -2.48 2.30
N ARG A 70 -65.64 -1.52 1.68
CA ARG A 70 -66.67 -0.72 2.35
C ARG A 70 -68.04 -1.38 2.15
N GLY A 71 -68.44 -2.20 3.11
CA GLY A 71 -69.70 -2.95 3.06
C GLY A 71 -69.73 -3.96 1.91
N LYS A 72 -70.92 -4.20 1.34
CA LYS A 72 -71.14 -5.21 0.27
C LYS A 72 -70.65 -4.77 -1.13
N SER A 73 -70.07 -3.58 -1.24
CA SER A 73 -69.55 -3.09 -2.52
C SER A 73 -68.32 -3.91 -2.95
N GLN A 74 -68.12 -3.98 -4.27
CA GLN A 74 -66.89 -4.51 -4.86
C GLN A 74 -65.74 -3.49 -4.82
N HIS A 75 -66.04 -2.22 -4.51
CA HIS A 75 -65.03 -1.18 -4.38
C HIS A 75 -64.27 -1.31 -3.06
N SER A 76 -62.94 -1.34 -3.17
CA SER A 76 -62.03 -1.47 -2.03
C SER A 76 -60.97 -0.37 -2.01
N ASP A 77 -60.52 -0.03 -0.80
CA ASP A 77 -59.28 0.69 -0.60
C ASP A 77 -58.13 -0.31 -0.65
N ARG A 78 -57.16 -0.06 -1.53
CA ARG A 78 -56.05 -0.96 -1.81
C ARG A 78 -54.76 -0.41 -1.22
N PHE A 79 -54.10 -1.20 -0.39
CA PHE A 79 -52.80 -0.91 0.18
C PHE A 79 -51.79 -1.92 -0.35
N GLU A 80 -50.84 -1.47 -1.15
CA GLU A 80 -49.74 -2.33 -1.64
C GLU A 80 -48.49 -2.05 -0.78
N LEU A 81 -48.06 -3.05 -0.02
CA LEU A 81 -46.79 -3.06 0.69
C LEU A 81 -45.75 -3.79 -0.18
N ILE A 82 -44.67 -3.12 -0.52
CA ILE A 82 -43.62 -3.66 -1.40
C ILE A 82 -42.33 -3.81 -0.60
N GLY A 83 -41.60 -4.90 -0.81
CA GLY A 83 -40.23 -5.05 -0.30
C GLY A 83 -39.34 -3.91 -0.80
N THR A 84 -38.42 -3.43 0.04
CA THR A 84 -37.43 -2.45 -0.44
C THR A 84 -36.55 -3.07 -1.54
N PRO A 85 -36.03 -2.29 -2.50
CA PRO A 85 -35.25 -2.82 -3.64
C PRO A 85 -33.97 -3.61 -3.24
N THR A 86 -33.63 -3.63 -1.97
CA THR A 86 -32.48 -4.32 -1.37
C THR A 86 -32.85 -5.53 -0.51
N THR A 87 -34.14 -5.82 -0.28
CA THR A 87 -34.54 -6.86 0.69
C THR A 87 -35.90 -7.44 0.31
N SER A 88 -35.99 -8.77 0.15
CA SER A 88 -37.29 -9.42 -0.01
C SER A 88 -38.15 -9.18 1.23
N LEU A 89 -39.46 -9.39 1.13
CA LEU A 89 -40.39 -9.22 2.26
C LEU A 89 -39.97 -10.02 3.51
N PHE A 90 -39.22 -11.11 3.30
CA PHE A 90 -38.71 -12.00 4.33
C PHE A 90 -37.39 -11.55 5.01
N GLY A 91 -36.84 -10.39 4.65
CA GLY A 91 -35.56 -9.95 5.21
C GLY A 91 -34.34 -10.69 4.65
N LEU A 92 -34.52 -11.59 3.68
CA LEU A 92 -33.46 -12.37 3.07
C LEU A 92 -32.88 -11.64 1.86
N GLN A 93 -31.54 -11.68 1.76
CA GLN A 93 -30.80 -11.09 0.65
C GLN A 93 -31.23 -11.78 -0.65
N THR A 94 -31.74 -10.99 -1.60
CA THR A 94 -32.07 -11.48 -2.95
C THR A 94 -30.89 -12.23 -3.56
N GLU A 95 -31.14 -13.19 -4.45
CA GLU A 95 -30.08 -13.99 -5.11
C GLU A 95 -29.01 -13.10 -5.78
N ASN A 96 -29.43 -11.94 -6.30
CA ASN A 96 -28.55 -10.90 -6.83
C ASN A 96 -27.56 -10.32 -5.79
N GLU A 97 -27.93 -10.21 -4.51
CA GLU A 97 -27.03 -9.79 -3.43
C GLU A 97 -26.07 -10.91 -3.02
N ARG A 98 -26.51 -12.18 -2.99
CA ARG A 98 -25.59 -13.32 -2.81
C ARG A 98 -24.53 -13.36 -3.90
N ILE A 99 -24.92 -13.10 -5.15
CA ILE A 99 -23.99 -13.01 -6.28
C ILE A 99 -23.05 -11.80 -6.10
N LYS A 100 -23.56 -10.61 -5.76
CA LYS A 100 -22.74 -9.41 -5.56
C LYS A 100 -21.75 -9.56 -4.40
N THR A 101 -22.17 -10.15 -3.28
CA THR A 101 -21.32 -10.39 -2.11
C THR A 101 -20.24 -11.43 -2.42
N SER A 102 -20.59 -12.50 -3.15
CA SER A 102 -19.63 -13.49 -3.64
C SER A 102 -18.59 -12.88 -4.60
N ILE A 103 -19.02 -12.04 -5.55
CA ILE A 103 -18.11 -11.31 -6.45
C ILE A 103 -17.21 -10.35 -5.66
N ALA A 104 -17.73 -9.66 -4.66
CA ALA A 104 -16.96 -8.76 -3.81
C ALA A 104 -15.91 -9.51 -2.98
N ALA A 105 -16.28 -10.66 -2.40
CA ALA A 105 -15.36 -11.52 -1.67
C ALA A 105 -14.23 -12.06 -2.58
N PHE A 106 -14.57 -12.53 -3.77
CA PHE A 106 -13.60 -13.02 -4.74
C PHE A 106 -12.63 -11.92 -5.20
N ARG A 107 -13.12 -10.70 -5.43
CA ARG A 107 -12.26 -9.53 -5.75
C ARG A 107 -11.30 -9.20 -4.62
N LYS A 108 -11.76 -9.25 -3.38
CA LYS A 108 -10.93 -8.99 -2.20
C LYS A 108 -9.82 -10.03 -2.06
N GLU A 109 -10.13 -11.30 -2.27
CA GLU A 109 -9.15 -12.39 -2.24
C GLU A 109 -8.09 -12.24 -3.34
N GLN A 110 -8.50 -11.90 -4.57
CA GLN A 110 -7.59 -11.61 -5.68
C GLN A 110 -6.62 -10.47 -5.33
N GLU A 111 -7.14 -9.39 -4.76
CA GLU A 111 -6.33 -8.23 -4.38
C GLU A 111 -5.32 -8.58 -3.27
N GLU A 112 -5.73 -9.42 -2.32
CA GLU A 112 -4.87 -9.91 -1.25
C GLU A 112 -3.74 -10.81 -1.79
N GLN A 113 -4.07 -11.74 -2.68
CA GLN A 113 -3.06 -12.56 -3.36
C GLN A 113 -2.06 -11.72 -4.18
N GLU A 114 -2.54 -10.68 -4.86
CA GLU A 114 -1.65 -9.75 -5.55
C GLU A 114 -0.74 -8.99 -4.60
N ARG A 115 -1.27 -8.51 -3.47
CA ARG A 115 -0.48 -7.82 -2.43
C ARG A 115 0.59 -8.76 -1.87
N GLU A 116 0.26 -10.02 -1.59
CA GLU A 116 1.23 -11.01 -1.13
C GLU A 116 2.32 -11.29 -2.16
N ARG A 117 1.96 -11.47 -3.44
CA ARG A 117 2.93 -11.65 -4.54
C ARG A 117 3.86 -10.45 -4.66
N LYS A 118 3.33 -9.23 -4.55
CA LYS A 118 4.11 -7.97 -4.57
C LYS A 118 5.05 -7.90 -3.37
N LEU A 119 4.58 -8.22 -2.16
CA LEU A 119 5.39 -8.29 -0.95
C LEU A 119 6.53 -9.30 -1.06
N LEU A 120 6.27 -10.49 -1.59
CA LEU A 120 7.29 -11.51 -1.80
C LEU A 120 8.37 -11.05 -2.78
N LYS A 121 7.97 -10.42 -3.89
CA LYS A 121 8.91 -9.81 -4.85
C LYS A 121 9.75 -8.71 -4.20
N LEU A 122 9.16 -7.83 -3.39
CA LEU A 122 9.88 -6.79 -2.66
C LEU A 122 10.87 -7.38 -1.66
N ARG A 123 10.47 -8.38 -0.86
CA ARG A 123 11.37 -9.07 0.09
C ARG A 123 12.58 -9.69 -0.61
N ARG A 124 12.37 -10.32 -1.78
CA ARG A 124 13.46 -10.86 -2.59
C ARG A 124 14.41 -9.76 -3.08
N LYS A 125 13.89 -8.61 -3.52
CA LYS A 125 14.71 -7.44 -3.91
C LYS A 125 15.51 -6.88 -2.74
N VAL A 126 14.89 -6.69 -1.58
CA VAL A 126 15.58 -6.22 -0.36
C VAL A 126 16.71 -7.17 0.03
N LYS A 127 16.48 -8.49 0.01
CA LYS A 127 17.52 -9.48 0.30
C LYS A 127 18.68 -9.41 -0.69
N LYS A 128 18.42 -9.22 -1.98
CA LYS A 128 19.46 -9.04 -3.00
C LYS A 128 20.26 -7.76 -2.75
N LEU A 129 19.59 -6.63 -2.50
CA LEU A 129 20.24 -5.35 -2.24
C LEU A 129 21.11 -5.41 -0.96
N LYS A 130 20.62 -6.04 0.12
CA LYS A 130 21.43 -6.24 1.34
C LYS A 130 22.71 -7.04 1.07
N ARG A 131 22.66 -8.06 0.21
CA ARG A 131 23.85 -8.81 -0.19
C ARG A 131 24.84 -7.93 -0.96
N ILE A 132 24.34 -7.10 -1.88
CA ILE A 132 25.17 -6.17 -2.65
C ILE A 132 25.85 -5.16 -1.72
N VAL A 133 25.10 -4.55 -0.80
CA VAL A 133 25.66 -3.63 0.21
C VAL A 133 26.72 -4.33 1.04
N HIS A 134 26.45 -5.54 1.55
CA HIS A 134 27.43 -6.28 2.32
C HIS A 134 28.70 -6.61 1.53
N THR A 135 28.59 -6.99 0.25
CA THR A 135 29.75 -7.20 -0.62
C THR A 135 30.53 -5.91 -0.90
N GLN A 136 29.83 -4.77 -1.03
CA GLN A 136 30.49 -3.47 -1.20
C GLN A 136 31.22 -3.07 0.08
N ASP A 137 30.60 -3.23 1.25
CA ASP A 137 31.23 -2.96 2.55
C ASP A 137 32.46 -3.87 2.78
N SER A 138 32.39 -5.15 2.40
CA SER A 138 33.56 -6.04 2.48
C SER A 138 34.68 -5.61 1.53
N LEU A 139 34.35 -5.10 0.35
CA LEU A 139 35.34 -4.58 -0.59
C LEU A 139 35.95 -3.27 -0.09
N ILE A 140 35.14 -2.37 0.49
CA ILE A 140 35.64 -1.12 1.09
C ILE A 140 36.56 -1.43 2.26
N THR A 141 36.18 -2.35 3.15
CA THR A 141 37.04 -2.75 4.27
C THR A 141 38.31 -3.44 3.79
N GLU A 142 38.25 -4.31 2.78
CA GLU A 142 39.44 -4.90 2.17
C GLU A 142 40.35 -3.81 1.56
N LEU A 143 39.78 -2.87 0.81
CA LEU A 143 40.52 -1.74 0.25
C LEU A 143 41.10 -0.84 1.34
N GLN A 144 40.37 -0.53 2.42
CA GLN A 144 40.88 0.26 3.53
C GLN A 144 42.00 -0.44 4.30
N THR A 145 41.93 -1.77 4.47
CA THR A 145 43.01 -2.55 5.09
C THR A 145 44.26 -2.57 4.22
N LYS A 146 44.11 -2.73 2.90
CA LYS A 146 45.23 -2.66 1.95
C LYS A 146 45.75 -1.23 1.77
N GLN A 147 44.89 -0.23 1.91
CA GLN A 147 45.22 1.20 1.79
C GLN A 147 45.72 1.80 3.12
N SER A 148 46.01 0.99 4.15
CA SER A 148 46.83 1.39 5.30
C SER A 148 48.31 1.54 4.92
N PHE A 149 48.55 2.13 3.76
CA PHE A 149 49.84 2.61 3.30
C PHE A 149 50.32 3.68 4.28
N ASP A 150 51.55 3.65 4.77
CA ASP A 150 52.04 4.70 5.68
C ASP A 150 52.79 5.74 4.86
N PHE A 151 52.24 6.96 4.74
CA PHE A 151 52.81 8.01 3.86
C PHE A 151 54.25 8.39 4.27
N LYS A 152 54.61 8.11 5.53
CA LYS A 152 55.98 8.23 6.05
C LYS A 152 57.00 7.38 5.27
N GLU A 153 56.57 6.30 4.62
CA GLU A 153 57.44 5.44 3.80
C GLU A 153 57.67 5.98 2.38
N LEU A 154 56.84 6.91 1.88
CA LEU A 154 57.05 7.60 0.59
C LEU A 154 58.02 8.78 0.68
N VAL A 155 58.14 9.39 1.86
CA VAL A 155 58.98 10.58 2.07
C VAL A 155 60.45 10.32 1.68
N PRO A 156 61.10 9.21 2.05
CA PRO A 156 62.48 8.91 1.64
C PRO A 156 62.62 8.71 0.12
N LEU A 157 61.59 8.18 -0.54
CA LEU A 157 61.61 7.92 -1.98
C LEU A 157 61.48 9.21 -2.80
N LEU A 158 60.63 10.14 -2.34
CA LEU A 158 60.48 11.47 -2.94
C LEU A 158 61.72 12.35 -2.72
N GLN A 159 62.43 12.20 -1.61
CA GLN A 159 63.71 12.87 -1.35
C GLN A 159 64.83 12.47 -2.33
N SER A 160 64.75 11.28 -2.93
CA SER A 160 65.70 10.84 -3.95
C SER A 160 65.52 11.54 -5.31
N ILE A 161 64.43 12.28 -5.49
CA ILE A 161 64.11 13.03 -6.70
C ILE A 161 64.76 14.43 -6.60
N ARG A 162 66.09 14.51 -6.73
CA ARG A 162 66.75 15.79 -7.03
C ARG A 162 66.49 16.17 -8.50
N PRO A 163 65.89 17.32 -8.81
CA PRO A 163 65.99 17.86 -10.16
C PRO A 163 67.43 18.33 -10.42
N ALA A 164 67.98 18.01 -11.58
CA ALA A 164 69.29 18.48 -12.04
C ALA A 164 69.25 19.96 -12.50
N THR A 165 68.54 20.81 -11.75
CA THR A 165 68.48 22.26 -12.00
C THR A 165 69.22 22.95 -10.87
N GLY A 166 70.38 23.51 -11.20
CA GLY A 166 71.23 24.24 -10.28
C GLY A 166 70.50 25.43 -9.68
N MET A 167 70.03 25.26 -8.44
CA MET A 167 69.84 26.33 -7.48
C MET A 167 70.36 25.80 -6.14
N GLU A 168 71.42 26.43 -5.66
CA GLU A 168 71.97 26.19 -4.34
C GLU A 168 70.88 26.49 -3.30
N SER A 169 70.37 25.44 -2.68
CA SER A 169 69.59 25.54 -1.45
C SER A 169 70.35 24.80 -0.35
N SER A 170 70.27 25.39 0.84
CA SER A 170 70.94 25.01 2.09
C SER A 170 70.93 23.49 2.36
N PRO A 171 71.97 22.92 3.02
CA PRO A 171 72.26 21.49 2.99
C PRO A 171 71.23 20.54 3.61
N ASN A 172 70.17 21.03 4.28
CA ASN A 172 69.35 20.20 5.18
C ASN A 172 67.84 20.24 4.96
N GLU A 173 67.32 20.85 3.88
CA GLU A 173 65.88 20.84 3.61
C GLU A 173 65.54 20.11 2.30
N ALA A 174 64.79 19.00 2.43
CA ALA A 174 64.31 18.25 1.28
C ALA A 174 63.27 19.07 0.50
N THR A 175 63.45 19.24 -0.81
CA THR A 175 62.49 19.94 -1.68
C THR A 175 61.95 19.01 -2.77
N LEU A 176 60.63 19.05 -3.04
CA LEU A 176 59.99 18.42 -4.19
C LEU A 176 59.63 19.50 -5.20
N ALA A 177 60.20 19.44 -6.41
CA ALA A 177 59.99 20.44 -7.48
C ALA A 177 60.22 21.91 -7.02
N GLY A 178 61.18 22.13 -6.12
CA GLY A 178 61.51 23.47 -5.58
C GLY A 178 60.68 23.91 -4.38
N ILE A 179 59.73 23.10 -3.90
CA ILE A 179 58.91 23.38 -2.71
C ILE A 179 59.45 22.53 -1.54
N PRO A 180 59.70 23.10 -0.35
CA PRO A 180 60.13 22.32 0.81
C PRO A 180 59.10 21.26 1.18
N VAL A 181 59.56 20.02 1.39
CA VAL A 181 58.71 18.88 1.75
C VAL A 181 58.04 19.10 3.11
N SER A 182 58.70 19.85 4.00
CA SER A 182 58.16 20.32 5.28
C SER A 182 56.85 21.12 5.13
N THR A 183 56.66 21.82 4.00
CA THR A 183 55.44 22.61 3.71
C THR A 183 54.37 21.79 2.98
N ILE A 184 54.75 20.71 2.29
CA ILE A 184 53.83 19.86 1.53
C ILE A 184 53.07 18.90 2.45
N ILE A 185 53.75 18.33 3.45
CA ILE A 185 53.16 17.34 4.37
C ILE A 185 51.92 17.88 5.10
N PRO A 186 51.94 19.09 5.71
CA PRO A 186 50.77 19.63 6.43
C PRO A 186 49.59 19.93 5.52
N GLU A 187 49.84 20.44 4.30
CA GLU A 187 48.78 20.70 3.32
C GLU A 187 48.17 19.40 2.78
N PHE A 188 48.98 18.34 2.68
CA PHE A 188 48.50 17.01 2.33
C PHE A 188 47.62 16.41 3.42
N GLU A 189 48.05 16.46 4.69
CA GLU A 189 47.26 16.00 5.84
C GLU A 189 45.94 16.77 5.98
N LYS A 190 45.97 18.07 5.68
CA LYS A 190 44.76 18.93 5.66
C LYS A 190 43.83 18.54 4.52
N ALA A 191 44.37 18.32 3.32
CA ALA A 191 43.60 17.84 2.19
C ALA A 191 43.00 16.45 2.47
N GLU A 192 43.75 15.56 3.13
CA GLU A 192 43.29 14.21 3.48
C GLU A 192 42.09 14.23 4.40
N LYS A 193 42.12 15.09 5.43
CA LYS A 193 40.96 15.35 6.29
C LYS A 193 39.76 15.92 5.54
N GLN A 194 39.99 16.75 4.52
CA GLN A 194 38.92 17.48 3.83
C GLN A 194 38.27 16.66 2.71
N TYR A 195 39.04 15.91 1.94
CA TYR A 195 38.61 15.28 0.70
C TYR A 195 38.64 13.75 0.74
N GLY A 196 39.21 13.17 1.79
CA GLY A 196 39.41 11.74 1.91
C GLY A 196 40.63 11.27 1.13
N ARG A 197 41.35 10.31 1.73
CA ARG A 197 42.62 9.77 1.24
C ARG A 197 42.55 9.26 -0.20
N GLU A 198 41.48 8.57 -0.57
CA GLU A 198 41.29 7.98 -1.90
C GLU A 198 41.40 9.01 -3.03
N ARG A 199 40.72 10.16 -2.89
CA ARG A 199 40.74 11.21 -3.92
C ARG A 199 42.11 11.85 -4.10
N ILE A 200 42.90 11.88 -3.04
CA ILE A 200 44.25 12.46 -3.08
C ILE A 200 45.23 11.50 -3.72
N VAL A 201 45.13 10.19 -3.41
CA VAL A 201 45.94 9.17 -4.09
C VAL A 201 45.63 9.14 -5.58
N GLU A 202 44.35 9.25 -5.96
CA GLU A 202 43.93 9.35 -7.36
C GLU A 202 44.52 10.60 -8.04
N SER A 203 44.45 11.75 -7.38
CA SER A 203 45.05 13.01 -7.88
C SER A 203 46.58 12.93 -8.00
N MET A 204 47.26 12.25 -7.07
CA MET A 204 48.70 12.01 -7.13
C MET A 204 49.08 11.07 -8.26
N MET A 205 48.29 10.03 -8.54
CA MET A 205 48.52 9.14 -9.68
C MET A 205 48.44 9.90 -11.00
N ILE A 206 47.46 10.80 -11.13
CA ILE A 206 47.32 11.67 -12.30
C ILE A 206 48.53 12.60 -12.42
N MET A 207 48.97 13.22 -11.32
CA MET A 207 50.17 14.08 -11.30
C MET A 207 51.44 13.31 -11.64
N LEU A 208 51.58 12.06 -11.17
CA LEU A 208 52.72 11.20 -11.48
C LEU A 208 52.75 10.85 -12.97
N ASP A 209 51.61 10.63 -13.62
CA ASP A 209 51.54 10.36 -15.06
C ASP A 209 51.95 11.56 -15.93
N ILE A 210 51.94 12.77 -15.37
CA ILE A 210 52.36 14.00 -16.04
C ILE A 210 53.88 14.25 -15.86
N LEU A 211 54.55 13.56 -14.93
CA LEU A 211 55.98 13.75 -14.69
C LEU A 211 56.83 13.12 -15.81
N PRO A 212 57.94 13.77 -16.24
CA PRO A 212 58.74 13.28 -17.36
C PRO A 212 59.57 12.02 -17.03
N SER A 213 59.70 11.64 -15.75
CA SER A 213 60.57 10.55 -15.32
C SER A 213 59.86 9.19 -15.26
N LYS A 214 59.90 8.46 -16.38
CA LYS A 214 59.27 7.13 -16.52
C LYS A 214 59.78 6.08 -15.52
N SER A 215 61.04 6.14 -15.10
CA SER A 215 61.63 5.17 -14.16
C SER A 215 61.13 5.35 -12.73
N LEU A 216 60.87 6.60 -12.31
CA LEU A 216 60.29 6.94 -11.02
C LEU A 216 58.79 6.66 -10.97
N ILE A 217 58.07 6.99 -12.05
CA ILE A 217 56.65 6.61 -12.18
C ILE A 217 56.50 5.10 -12.02
N LYS A 218 57.38 4.31 -12.66
CA LYS A 218 57.34 2.85 -12.53
C LYS A 218 57.60 2.39 -11.10
N LYS A 219 58.61 2.94 -10.40
CA LYS A 219 58.91 2.59 -9.00
C LYS A 219 57.81 3.00 -8.03
N VAL A 220 57.21 4.18 -8.21
CA VAL A 220 56.11 4.67 -7.37
C VAL A 220 54.83 3.88 -7.64
N LYS A 221 54.52 3.56 -8.91
CA LYS A 221 53.40 2.67 -9.26
C LYS A 221 53.61 1.25 -8.75
N GLU A 222 54.83 0.71 -8.79
CA GLU A 222 55.15 -0.60 -8.22
C GLU A 222 55.02 -0.60 -6.70
N LEU A 223 55.44 0.47 -6.01
CA LEU A 223 55.25 0.62 -4.57
C LEU A 223 53.77 0.70 -4.18
N ILE A 224 52.98 1.50 -4.90
CA ILE A 224 51.54 1.62 -4.64
C ILE A 224 50.81 0.30 -4.98
N LYS A 225 51.27 -0.45 -5.99
CA LYS A 225 50.69 -1.75 -6.37
C LYS A 225 51.11 -2.89 -5.45
N ASN A 226 52.31 -2.82 -4.85
CA ASN A 226 52.79 -3.84 -3.92
C ASN A 226 52.29 -3.60 -2.49
N HIS A 227 51.73 -2.43 -2.18
CA HIS A 227 51.26 -2.04 -0.85
C HIS A 227 49.79 -1.57 -0.87
N GLY A 228 48.99 -2.01 -1.86
CA GLY A 228 47.55 -1.78 -2.00
C GLY A 228 46.86 -3.02 -2.57
#